data_AF-A0A9P1DMX6-F1
#
_entry.id   AF-A0A9P1DMX6-F1
#
_cell.length_a   1.000
_cell.length_b   1.000
_cell.length_c   1.000
_cell.angle_alpha   90.00
_cell.angle_beta   90.00
_cell.angle_gamma   90.00
#
_symmetry.space_group_name_H-M   'P 1'
#
loop_
_entity.id
_entity.type
_entity.pdbx_description
1 polymer ?
#
loop_
_entity_poly.entity_id
_entity_poly.type
_entity_poly.pdbx_seq_one_letter_code
_entity_poly.pdbx_strand_id
1 'polypeptide(L)'
;MSLVPADSAEAAKLVAGATAWQASASANNTLLDKWHNLFHAYDIQESGTISCGDFVKLEIRNGFEQGDLKRILRAFPTLKADSISKGRLDFMDFCKARLDSFEGATRVVPCVQQLLQVADRDLITTMAERFRMGPFYSWEVRKELKEVFSCWKSTSEAALSPSDWLMASKVVETECDAYLSEKWTGEQAFHSADANKDGLVQLEEFVSFSLSVFEVVFGRRTQDALQVLKKVCSREKRPLSFTVKLPVFLPHPPYTFQTPSFARHADCSFWHADDLELPSSITQLPDLLALLRLKLKLVGMSFSAFWQTSGPEKSLDLLSSENCSKILLSLFDAMAKATGPATLQYAIYVKNIRPKPVRLHEVHHQELQVNCLCPQILPMAMRWCLDWESHLVGYGRGPLRLPYNFTMGIGDALVLQLPTEESGISWKVFMTEDGVLGKPCLEQVQVVKGKKRKQVIQSIAAEMAVEGEAKPKPPKAAKPAKQRPQSGAVRAARMAFDRRLVLVAQKEGLCKFFIEMSWEHQEDVLCQGTLNLPASEASVGRLGPLQVSVERNSPKLPELQKAKGMAWWIGTRWSPKPVKAKGRPRSAR
;
A
#
# COMPACT_ATOMS: atom_id res chain seq x y z
N MET A 1 -38.41 13.73 25.43
CA MET A 1 -38.87 14.97 26.08
C MET A 1 -37.77 16.00 25.91
N SER A 2 -38.08 17.23 25.49
CA SER A 2 -37.05 18.28 25.37
C SER A 2 -36.85 18.94 26.73
N LEU A 3 -35.62 18.88 27.25
CA LEU A 3 -35.21 19.73 28.35
C LEU A 3 -34.87 21.09 27.75
N VAL A 4 -35.65 22.12 28.10
CA VAL A 4 -35.30 23.51 27.78
C VAL A 4 -34.05 23.85 28.61
N PRO A 5 -32.91 24.25 28.01
CA PRO A 5 -31.71 24.60 28.75
C PRO A 5 -31.97 25.79 29.70
N ALA A 6 -31.31 25.81 30.85
CA ALA A 6 -31.46 26.91 31.82
C ALA A 6 -31.18 28.28 31.19
N ASP A 7 -30.18 28.32 30.30
CA ASP A 7 -29.72 29.48 29.53
C ASP A 7 -30.84 30.12 28.69
N SER A 8 -31.84 29.33 28.26
CA SER A 8 -32.99 29.83 27.50
C SER A 8 -33.81 30.86 28.27
N ALA A 9 -33.83 30.80 29.61
CA ALA A 9 -34.53 31.77 30.44
C ALA A 9 -33.78 33.11 30.54
N GLU A 10 -32.46 33.11 30.36
CA GLU A 10 -31.65 34.33 30.32
C GLU A 10 -31.60 34.92 28.92
N ALA A 11 -31.53 34.08 27.87
CA ALA A 11 -31.73 34.49 26.48
C ALA A 11 -33.08 35.20 26.30
N ALA A 12 -34.15 34.65 26.88
CA ALA A 12 -35.47 35.27 26.89
C ALA A 12 -35.49 36.63 27.60
N LYS A 13 -34.77 36.81 28.72
CA LYS A 13 -34.65 38.12 29.40
C LYS A 13 -33.87 39.13 28.57
N LEU A 14 -32.78 38.70 27.92
CA LEU A 14 -31.92 39.56 27.10
C LEU A 14 -32.65 40.03 25.84
N VAL A 15 -33.31 39.11 25.12
CA VAL A 15 -34.19 39.46 23.99
C VAL A 15 -35.36 40.32 24.45
N ALA A 16 -36.09 39.91 25.49
CA ALA A 16 -37.22 40.70 25.99
C ALA A 16 -36.82 42.06 26.55
N GLY A 17 -35.59 42.25 27.05
CA GLY A 17 -35.08 43.56 27.43
C GLY A 17 -34.90 44.48 26.22
N ALA A 18 -34.33 43.96 25.13
CA ALA A 18 -34.16 44.69 23.88
C ALA A 18 -35.48 44.94 23.11
N THR A 19 -36.49 44.07 23.28
CA THR A 19 -37.77 44.11 22.53
C THR A 19 -39.00 44.45 23.39
N ALA A 20 -38.82 44.81 24.67
CA ALA A 20 -39.86 44.87 25.71
C ALA A 20 -41.15 45.62 25.32
N TRP A 21 -41.00 46.64 24.48
CA TRP A 21 -42.04 47.59 24.10
C TRP A 21 -42.86 47.16 22.87
N GLN A 22 -42.55 46.02 22.23
CA GLN A 22 -43.02 45.72 20.87
C GLN A 22 -43.58 44.31 20.61
N ALA A 23 -43.45 43.34 21.53
CA ALA A 23 -43.74 41.93 21.22
C ALA A 23 -44.46 41.15 22.32
N SER A 24 -45.28 40.17 21.91
CA SER A 24 -45.84 39.15 22.80
C SER A 24 -44.79 38.08 23.17
N ALA A 25 -44.98 37.42 24.31
CA ALA A 25 -44.10 36.32 24.74
C ALA A 25 -44.00 35.20 23.70
N SER A 26 -45.07 34.92 22.95
CA SER A 26 -45.08 33.96 21.85
C SER A 26 -44.11 34.33 20.72
N ALA A 27 -44.05 35.62 20.33
CA ALA A 27 -43.16 36.08 19.26
C ALA A 27 -41.68 36.07 19.70
N ASN A 28 -41.41 36.35 20.97
CA ASN A 28 -40.06 36.26 21.53
C ASN A 28 -39.54 34.82 21.54
N ASN A 29 -40.38 33.82 21.86
CA ASN A 29 -40.00 32.41 21.77
C ASN A 29 -39.64 32.03 20.31
N THR A 30 -40.47 32.40 19.33
CA THR A 30 -40.17 32.15 17.91
C THR A 30 -38.87 32.81 17.44
N LEU A 31 -38.51 33.98 17.99
CA LEU A 31 -37.23 34.63 17.67
C LEU A 31 -36.04 33.84 18.25
N LEU A 32 -36.14 33.35 19.49
CA LEU A 32 -35.13 32.48 20.10
C LEU A 32 -34.96 31.17 19.31
N ASP A 33 -36.05 30.52 18.91
CA ASP A 33 -35.99 29.30 18.07
C ASP A 33 -35.21 29.56 16.77
N LYS A 34 -35.48 30.69 16.10
CA LYS A 34 -34.78 31.10 14.86
C LYS A 34 -33.31 31.41 15.12
N TRP A 35 -32.97 32.07 16.22
CA TRP A 35 -31.57 32.34 16.60
C TRP A 35 -30.81 31.09 17.04
N HIS A 36 -31.49 30.11 17.64
CA HIS A 36 -30.89 28.81 18.00
C HIS A 36 -30.58 27.97 16.75
N ASN A 37 -31.49 27.96 15.76
CA ASN A 37 -31.21 27.38 14.45
C ASN A 37 -30.06 28.11 13.72
N LEU A 38 -29.99 29.44 13.82
CA LEU A 38 -28.86 30.22 13.30
C LEU A 38 -27.55 29.90 14.05
N PHE A 39 -27.58 29.75 15.37
CA PHE A 39 -26.42 29.38 16.18
C PHE A 39 -25.82 28.04 15.75
N HIS A 40 -26.65 27.00 15.57
CA HIS A 40 -26.21 25.71 15.00
C HIS A 40 -25.68 25.83 13.56
N ALA A 41 -26.19 26.79 12.77
CA ALA A 41 -25.64 27.08 11.46
C ALA A 41 -24.23 27.73 11.53
N TYR A 42 -23.81 28.30 12.66
CA TYR A 42 -22.43 28.78 12.88
C TYR A 42 -21.55 27.79 13.66
N ASP A 43 -22.12 26.96 14.54
CA ASP A 43 -21.42 25.87 15.24
C ASP A 43 -21.14 24.71 14.30
N ILE A 44 -20.12 24.90 13.45
CA ILE A 44 -19.66 23.93 12.46
C ILE A 44 -19.22 22.61 13.10
N GLN A 45 -18.79 22.63 14.37
CA GLN A 45 -18.30 21.44 15.07
C GLN A 45 -19.40 20.69 15.84
N GLU A 46 -20.62 21.25 15.91
CA GLU A 46 -21.73 20.73 16.73
C GLU A 46 -21.34 20.58 18.21
N SER A 47 -20.50 21.50 18.70
CA SER A 47 -19.87 21.47 20.02
C SER A 47 -20.65 22.20 21.14
N GLY A 48 -21.77 22.84 20.80
CA GLY A 48 -22.48 23.77 21.68
C GLY A 48 -21.82 25.15 21.78
N THR A 49 -20.75 25.40 21.02
CA THR A 49 -20.01 26.69 21.02
C THR A 49 -19.45 27.00 19.62
N ILE A 50 -19.51 28.26 19.21
CA ILE A 50 -18.95 28.71 17.92
C ILE A 50 -17.51 29.17 18.15
N SER A 51 -16.53 28.65 17.39
CA SER A 51 -15.19 29.25 17.39
C SER A 51 -15.24 30.69 16.86
N CYS A 52 -14.64 31.64 17.56
CA CYS A 52 -14.59 33.04 17.11
C CYS A 52 -13.92 33.18 15.73
N GLY A 53 -12.97 32.30 15.39
CA GLY A 53 -12.35 32.24 14.06
C GLY A 53 -13.33 31.82 12.96
N ASP A 54 -14.16 30.80 13.20
CA ASP A 54 -15.18 30.36 12.25
C ASP A 54 -16.36 31.35 12.17
N PHE A 55 -16.77 31.98 13.28
CA PHE A 55 -17.77 33.05 13.30
C PHE A 55 -17.37 34.20 12.36
N VAL A 56 -16.15 34.73 12.53
CA VAL A 56 -15.64 35.81 11.68
C VAL A 56 -15.44 35.35 10.23
N LYS A 57 -15.00 34.11 10.01
CA LYS A 57 -14.85 33.54 8.66
C LYS A 57 -16.19 33.44 7.91
N LEU A 58 -17.29 33.12 8.61
CA LEU A 58 -18.65 33.13 8.07
C LEU A 58 -19.19 34.55 7.86
N GLU A 59 -19.07 35.43 8.86
CA GLU A 59 -19.53 36.82 8.76
C GLU A 59 -18.85 37.60 7.63
N ILE A 60 -17.53 37.41 7.43
CA ILE A 60 -16.79 38.01 6.30
C ILE A 60 -17.37 37.54 4.96
N ARG A 61 -17.62 36.23 4.80
CA ARG A 61 -18.06 35.64 3.52
C ARG A 61 -19.53 35.96 3.23
N ASN A 62 -20.40 35.88 4.24
CA ASN A 62 -21.78 36.39 4.18
C ASN A 62 -21.81 37.89 3.82
N GLY A 63 -20.92 38.70 4.41
CA GLY A 63 -20.80 40.13 4.10
C GLY A 63 -20.39 40.40 2.65
N PHE A 64 -19.43 39.65 2.10
CA PHE A 64 -19.06 39.78 0.69
C PHE A 64 -20.21 39.35 -0.25
N GLU A 65 -20.87 38.21 0.01
CA GLU A 65 -22.01 37.73 -0.79
C GLU A 65 -23.19 38.74 -0.79
N GLN A 66 -23.46 39.36 0.36
CA GLN A 66 -24.55 40.33 0.53
C GLN A 66 -24.17 41.77 0.13
N GLY A 67 -22.91 42.03 -0.23
CA GLY A 67 -22.37 43.37 -0.47
C GLY A 67 -22.28 44.26 0.79
N ASP A 68 -22.47 43.69 1.99
CA ASP A 68 -22.49 44.42 3.25
C ASP A 68 -21.09 44.50 3.89
N LEU A 69 -20.34 45.54 3.50
CA LEU A 69 -19.05 45.86 4.12
C LEU A 69 -19.16 46.24 5.62
N LYS A 70 -20.33 46.67 6.11
CA LYS A 70 -20.52 47.00 7.53
C LYS A 70 -20.60 45.72 8.36
N ARG A 71 -21.24 44.67 7.83
CA ARG A 71 -21.21 43.32 8.41
C ARG A 71 -19.78 42.80 8.59
N ILE A 72 -18.97 42.88 7.53
CA ILE A 72 -17.54 42.51 7.56
C ILE A 72 -16.81 43.26 8.69
N LEU A 73 -16.96 44.59 8.78
CA LEU A 73 -16.27 45.40 9.78
C LEU A 73 -16.75 45.14 11.21
N ARG A 74 -18.01 44.72 11.42
CA ARG A 74 -18.58 44.39 12.74
C ARG A 74 -18.13 43.04 13.29
N ALA A 75 -17.68 42.12 12.44
CA ALA A 75 -17.17 40.82 12.88
C ALA A 75 -15.87 40.92 13.71
N PHE A 76 -15.01 41.91 13.42
CA PHE A 76 -13.70 42.04 14.08
C PHE A 76 -13.75 42.57 15.53
N PRO A 77 -14.60 43.55 15.91
CA PRO A 77 -14.82 43.91 17.32
C PRO A 77 -15.23 42.74 18.22
N THR A 78 -15.99 41.76 17.70
CA THR A 78 -16.36 40.55 18.44
C THR A 78 -15.15 39.68 18.84
N LEU A 79 -13.99 39.85 18.19
CA LEU A 79 -12.73 39.22 18.60
C LEU A 79 -12.00 39.95 19.75
N LYS A 80 -12.43 41.16 20.11
CA LYS A 80 -11.73 42.07 21.05
C LYS A 80 -12.46 42.28 22.37
N ALA A 81 -13.59 41.61 22.60
CA ALA A 81 -14.24 41.62 23.89
C ALA A 81 -13.55 40.62 24.82
N ASP A 82 -12.63 41.10 25.67
CA ASP A 82 -11.78 40.29 26.56
C ASP A 82 -12.56 39.40 27.57
N SER A 83 -13.89 39.54 27.64
CA SER A 83 -14.78 38.64 28.39
C SER A 83 -14.98 37.26 27.74
N ILE A 84 -14.75 37.11 26.43
CA ILE A 84 -14.95 35.85 25.68
C ILE A 84 -13.76 34.91 25.93
N SER A 85 -13.66 34.44 27.18
CA SER A 85 -12.45 33.94 27.85
C SER A 85 -11.69 32.75 27.20
N LYS A 86 -12.20 32.16 26.11
CA LYS A 86 -11.59 31.01 25.41
C LYS A 86 -11.65 31.09 23.88
N GLY A 87 -11.96 32.26 23.30
CA GLY A 87 -12.08 32.40 21.84
C GLY A 87 -13.22 31.58 21.23
N ARG A 88 -14.26 31.31 22.02
CA ARG A 88 -15.49 30.59 21.65
C ARG A 88 -16.69 31.39 22.16
N LEU A 89 -17.72 31.55 21.33
CA LEU A 89 -19.01 32.11 21.69
C LEU A 89 -19.94 30.97 22.12
N ASP A 90 -20.63 31.13 23.25
CA ASP A 90 -21.83 30.34 23.54
C ASP A 90 -23.08 30.96 22.91
N PHE A 91 -24.27 30.40 23.19
CA PHE A 91 -25.53 30.91 22.64
C PHE A 91 -25.88 32.32 23.15
N MET A 92 -25.52 32.67 24.38
CA MET A 92 -25.79 33.98 24.98
C MET A 92 -24.88 35.06 24.38
N ASP A 93 -23.57 34.78 24.28
CA ASP A 93 -22.60 35.63 23.61
C ASP A 93 -22.98 35.86 22.14
N PHE A 94 -23.46 34.81 21.45
CA PHE A 94 -23.97 34.93 20.08
C PHE A 94 -25.21 35.82 20.00
N CYS A 95 -26.22 35.60 20.84
CA CYS A 95 -27.44 36.42 20.88
C CYS A 95 -27.12 37.91 21.12
N LYS A 96 -26.20 38.18 22.05
CA LYS A 96 -25.71 39.53 22.34
C LYS A 96 -24.97 40.15 21.15
N ALA A 97 -23.97 39.46 20.60
CA ALA A 97 -23.22 39.94 19.44
C ALA A 97 -24.12 40.23 18.23
N ARG A 98 -25.21 39.47 18.06
CA ARG A 98 -26.24 39.72 17.05
C ARG A 98 -27.07 40.98 17.34
N LEU A 99 -27.44 41.28 18.58
CA LEU A 99 -28.11 42.54 18.96
C LEU A 99 -27.18 43.75 18.80
N ASP A 100 -25.97 43.69 19.36
CA ASP A 100 -24.95 44.74 19.29
C ASP A 100 -24.66 45.15 17.83
N SER A 101 -24.77 44.19 16.90
CA SER A 101 -24.59 44.43 15.46
C SER A 101 -25.61 45.39 14.81
N PHE A 102 -26.79 45.59 15.43
CA PHE A 102 -27.83 46.51 14.96
C PHE A 102 -27.70 47.91 15.60
N GLU A 103 -27.37 48.01 16.89
CA GLU A 103 -27.33 49.31 17.59
C GLU A 103 -26.36 50.30 16.92
N GLY A 104 -25.16 49.82 16.57
CA GLY A 104 -24.13 50.57 15.84
C GLY A 104 -24.45 50.84 14.35
N ALA A 105 -25.69 50.67 13.91
CA ALA A 105 -26.14 51.00 12.55
C ALA A 105 -27.00 52.27 12.49
N THR A 106 -27.96 52.39 13.41
CA THR A 106 -29.12 53.30 13.27
C THR A 106 -29.58 53.92 14.59
N ARG A 107 -29.10 53.46 15.75
CA ARG A 107 -29.70 53.70 17.08
C ARG A 107 -31.18 53.26 17.23
N VAL A 108 -31.73 52.55 16.25
CA VAL A 108 -33.11 52.03 16.27
C VAL A 108 -33.03 50.52 16.21
N VAL A 109 -33.40 49.86 17.30
CA VAL A 109 -33.52 48.40 17.37
C VAL A 109 -34.63 47.96 16.39
N PRO A 110 -34.37 47.01 15.47
CA PRO A 110 -35.39 46.50 14.56
C PRO A 110 -36.52 45.81 15.32
N CYS A 111 -37.75 45.87 14.79
CA CYS A 111 -38.86 45.16 15.44
C CYS A 111 -38.70 43.64 15.31
N VAL A 112 -39.38 42.87 16.18
CA VAL A 112 -39.24 41.40 16.21
C VAL A 112 -39.53 40.76 14.84
N GLN A 113 -40.46 41.29 14.05
CA GLN A 113 -40.72 40.80 12.69
C GLN A 113 -39.53 41.02 11.73
N GLN A 114 -38.80 42.13 11.87
CA GLN A 114 -37.57 42.39 11.11
C GLN A 114 -36.42 41.50 11.60
N LEU A 115 -36.29 41.28 12.92
CA LEU A 115 -35.28 40.38 13.49
C LEU A 115 -35.49 38.92 13.04
N LEU A 116 -36.76 38.47 12.95
CA LEU A 116 -37.13 37.16 12.38
C LEU A 116 -36.73 37.05 10.91
N GLN A 117 -37.07 38.05 10.08
CA GLN A 117 -36.71 38.08 8.66
C GLN A 117 -35.20 38.08 8.43
N VAL A 118 -34.43 38.82 9.23
CA VAL A 118 -32.96 38.83 9.16
C VAL A 118 -32.38 37.49 9.62
N ALA A 119 -32.95 36.85 10.65
CA ALA A 119 -32.51 35.53 11.11
C ALA A 119 -32.73 34.44 10.05
N ASP A 120 -33.91 34.38 9.42
CA ASP A 120 -34.19 33.42 8.34
C ASP A 120 -33.30 33.66 7.11
N ARG A 121 -33.13 34.91 6.69
CA ARG A 121 -32.22 35.28 5.58
C ARG A 121 -30.78 34.84 5.88
N ASP A 122 -30.28 35.17 7.07
CA ASP A 122 -28.90 34.87 7.46
C ASP A 122 -28.68 33.36 7.66
N LEU A 123 -29.70 32.61 8.09
CA LEU A 123 -29.66 31.14 8.17
C LEU A 123 -29.49 30.54 6.78
N ILE A 124 -30.30 30.97 5.81
CA ILE A 124 -30.22 30.51 4.43
C ILE A 124 -28.85 30.84 3.81
N THR A 125 -28.35 32.07 3.95
CA THR A 125 -27.04 32.44 3.38
C THR A 125 -25.88 31.73 4.08
N THR A 126 -25.92 31.59 5.41
CA THR A 126 -24.85 30.87 6.15
C THR A 126 -24.80 29.40 5.75
N MET A 127 -25.94 28.73 5.59
CA MET A 127 -25.98 27.32 5.17
C MET A 127 -25.51 27.15 3.72
N ALA A 128 -25.91 28.04 2.81
CA ALA A 128 -25.42 28.06 1.44
C ALA A 128 -23.90 28.32 1.38
N GLU A 129 -23.37 29.23 2.21
CA GLU A 129 -21.94 29.52 2.25
C GLU A 129 -21.14 28.38 2.89
N ARG A 130 -21.62 27.75 3.96
CA ARG A 130 -21.02 26.51 4.52
C ARG A 130 -20.92 25.40 3.46
N PHE A 131 -21.93 25.25 2.60
CA PHE A 131 -21.86 24.29 1.50
C PHE A 131 -20.76 24.64 0.48
N ARG A 132 -20.59 25.92 0.12
CA ARG A 132 -19.53 26.41 -0.78
C ARG A 132 -18.13 26.43 -0.16
N MET A 133 -18.03 26.42 1.17
CA MET A 133 -16.76 26.44 1.89
C MET A 133 -15.98 25.14 1.72
N GLY A 134 -16.65 23.99 1.79
CA GLY A 134 -16.08 22.65 1.60
C GLY A 134 -16.78 21.58 2.45
N PRO A 135 -16.49 20.29 2.23
CA PRO A 135 -16.99 19.17 3.03
C PRO A 135 -16.83 19.37 4.54
N PHE A 136 -15.70 19.93 5.00
CA PHE A 136 -15.46 20.19 6.44
C PHE A 136 -16.55 21.06 7.08
N TYR A 137 -17.08 22.00 6.31
CA TYR A 137 -18.05 23.01 6.73
C TYR A 137 -19.51 22.56 6.52
N SER A 138 -19.77 21.63 5.61
CA SER A 138 -21.12 21.19 5.27
C SER A 138 -21.76 20.36 6.40
N TRP A 139 -22.93 20.83 6.88
CA TRP A 139 -23.75 20.09 7.85
C TRP A 139 -24.29 18.78 7.26
N GLU A 140 -24.58 18.76 5.95
CA GLU A 140 -25.06 17.56 5.25
C GLU A 140 -23.97 16.48 5.25
N VAL A 141 -22.71 16.85 4.97
CA VAL A 141 -21.59 15.89 4.98
C VAL A 141 -21.40 15.29 6.38
N ARG A 142 -21.53 16.10 7.44
CA ARG A 142 -21.50 15.62 8.83
C ARG A 142 -22.64 14.67 9.15
N LYS A 143 -23.87 14.99 8.71
CA LYS A 143 -25.01 14.09 8.87
C LYS A 143 -24.80 12.76 8.14
N GLU A 144 -24.44 12.78 6.86
CA GLU A 144 -24.23 11.56 6.08
C GLU A 144 -23.06 10.73 6.64
N LEU A 145 -22.00 11.34 7.18
CA LEU A 145 -20.94 10.62 7.92
C LEU A 145 -21.45 9.93 9.19
N LYS A 146 -22.36 10.55 9.95
CA LYS A 146 -23.02 9.93 11.12
C LYS A 146 -23.89 8.73 10.69
N GLU A 147 -24.54 8.81 9.54
CA GLU A 147 -25.26 7.67 8.95
C GLU A 147 -24.30 6.57 8.46
N VAL A 148 -23.19 6.90 7.77
CA VAL A 148 -22.14 5.94 7.37
C VAL A 148 -21.63 5.14 8.58
N PHE A 149 -21.23 5.83 9.65
CA PHE A 149 -20.79 5.19 10.91
C PHE A 149 -21.86 4.23 11.46
N SER A 150 -23.12 4.69 11.47
CA SER A 150 -24.29 3.92 11.93
C SER A 150 -24.70 2.79 10.97
N CYS A 151 -24.10 2.69 9.78
CA CYS A 151 -24.25 1.60 8.82
C CYS A 151 -23.08 0.60 8.86
N TRP A 152 -21.89 1.04 9.28
CA TRP A 152 -20.68 0.21 9.36
C TRP A 152 -20.55 -0.53 10.70
N LYS A 153 -20.99 0.09 11.80
CA LYS A 153 -21.01 -0.48 13.15
C LYS A 153 -21.81 -1.80 13.21
N SER A 154 -21.16 -2.87 13.67
CA SER A 154 -21.75 -4.21 13.81
C SER A 154 -22.34 -4.52 15.17
N THR A 155 -21.67 -4.10 16.24
CA THR A 155 -22.07 -4.37 17.63
C THR A 155 -23.05 -3.29 18.13
N SER A 156 -23.48 -3.39 19.39
CA SER A 156 -24.20 -2.30 20.06
C SER A 156 -23.28 -1.16 20.53
N GLU A 157 -21.97 -1.33 20.50
CA GLU A 157 -20.95 -0.47 21.14
C GLU A 157 -20.79 0.89 20.45
N ALA A 158 -20.41 1.94 21.18
CA ALA A 158 -20.41 3.32 20.67
C ALA A 158 -19.27 3.65 19.67
N ALA A 159 -18.46 2.68 19.27
CA ALA A 159 -17.27 2.84 18.43
C ALA A 159 -17.21 1.79 17.30
N LEU A 160 -16.41 2.05 16.27
CA LEU A 160 -16.05 1.06 15.26
C LEU A 160 -14.85 0.25 15.73
N SER A 161 -14.96 -1.08 15.68
CA SER A 161 -13.84 -1.99 15.86
C SER A 161 -12.99 -2.10 14.59
N PRO A 162 -11.76 -2.64 14.69
CA PRO A 162 -10.97 -3.08 13.54
C PRO A 162 -11.71 -3.99 12.54
N SER A 163 -12.67 -4.80 13.03
CA SER A 163 -13.48 -5.69 12.19
C SER A 163 -14.54 -4.93 11.39
N ASP A 164 -15.16 -3.91 11.99
CA ASP A 164 -16.08 -2.99 11.29
C ASP A 164 -15.34 -2.20 10.22
N TRP A 165 -14.17 -1.67 10.55
CA TRP A 165 -13.39 -0.82 9.65
C TRP A 165 -12.90 -1.58 8.41
N LEU A 166 -12.46 -2.83 8.56
CA LEU A 166 -12.06 -3.65 7.42
C LEU A 166 -13.25 -4.03 6.52
N MET A 167 -14.43 -4.25 7.11
CA MET A 167 -15.65 -4.49 6.35
C MET A 167 -16.16 -3.23 5.64
N ALA A 168 -16.01 -2.07 6.27
CA ALA A 168 -16.22 -0.76 5.66
C ALA A 168 -15.29 -0.51 4.47
N SER A 169 -13.99 -0.83 4.60
CA SER A 169 -13.03 -0.64 3.51
C SER A 169 -13.46 -1.36 2.24
N LYS A 170 -13.91 -2.62 2.34
CA LYS A 170 -14.43 -3.36 1.17
C LYS A 170 -15.63 -2.70 0.48
N VAL A 171 -16.45 -1.93 1.20
CA VAL A 171 -17.55 -1.16 0.60
C VAL A 171 -16.99 0.07 -0.11
N VAL A 172 -16.05 0.78 0.50
CA VAL A 172 -15.40 1.96 -0.09
C VAL A 172 -14.56 1.58 -1.32
N GLU A 173 -13.79 0.49 -1.26
CA GLU A 173 -13.03 -0.10 -2.38
C GLU A 173 -13.91 -0.46 -3.59
N THR A 174 -15.22 -0.69 -3.37
CA THR A 174 -16.19 -1.01 -4.43
C THR A 174 -16.87 0.23 -5.02
N GLU A 175 -17.03 1.30 -4.24
CA GLU A 175 -17.79 2.52 -4.63
C GLU A 175 -16.92 3.74 -4.97
N CYS A 176 -15.66 3.75 -4.53
CA CYS A 176 -14.72 4.85 -4.65
C CYS A 176 -13.51 4.47 -5.53
N ASP A 177 -12.70 5.46 -5.90
CA ASP A 177 -11.37 5.18 -6.43
C ASP A 177 -10.42 4.65 -5.34
N ALA A 178 -9.39 3.93 -5.76
CA ALA A 178 -8.44 3.29 -4.85
C ALA A 178 -7.63 4.29 -3.99
N TYR A 179 -7.49 5.55 -4.43
CA TYR A 179 -6.76 6.56 -3.67
C TYR A 179 -7.61 7.10 -2.50
N LEU A 180 -8.88 7.44 -2.75
CA LEU A 180 -9.81 7.78 -1.66
C LEU A 180 -9.96 6.59 -0.69
N SER A 181 -10.03 5.36 -1.20
CA SER A 181 -10.15 4.18 -0.34
C SER A 181 -8.91 3.95 0.53
N GLU A 182 -7.70 4.02 -0.02
CA GLU A 182 -6.46 3.92 0.78
C GLU A 182 -6.41 5.01 1.86
N LYS A 183 -6.86 6.23 1.54
CA LYS A 183 -6.82 7.40 2.42
C LYS A 183 -7.91 7.43 3.48
N TRP A 184 -9.09 6.89 3.21
CA TRP A 184 -10.24 6.95 4.12
C TRP A 184 -10.42 5.68 4.94
N THR A 185 -10.15 4.49 4.39
CA THR A 185 -10.41 3.20 5.06
C THR A 185 -9.21 2.24 5.13
N GLY A 186 -8.04 2.62 4.60
CA GLY A 186 -6.82 1.81 4.73
C GLY A 186 -6.33 1.61 6.17
N GLU A 187 -5.36 0.70 6.39
CA GLU A 187 -4.79 0.41 7.72
C GLU A 187 -4.26 1.66 8.46
N GLN A 188 -3.62 2.57 7.71
CA GLN A 188 -3.10 3.84 8.23
C GLN A 188 -4.20 4.86 8.51
N ALA A 189 -5.36 4.75 7.83
CA ALA A 189 -6.52 5.60 8.09
C ALA A 189 -7.15 5.26 9.44
N PHE A 190 -7.28 3.98 9.78
CA PHE A 190 -7.74 3.55 11.12
C PHE A 190 -6.86 4.16 12.22
N HIS A 191 -5.53 4.00 12.13
CA HIS A 191 -4.61 4.55 13.14
C HIS A 191 -4.49 6.09 13.12
N SER A 192 -5.03 6.76 12.09
CA SER A 192 -5.16 8.21 12.04
C SER A 192 -6.51 8.71 12.58
N ALA A 193 -7.50 7.81 12.67
CA ALA A 193 -8.83 8.07 13.23
C ALA A 193 -8.88 7.74 14.73
N ASP A 194 -8.26 6.62 15.15
CA ASP A 194 -7.97 6.22 16.54
C ASP A 194 -7.01 7.22 17.21
N ALA A 195 -7.53 8.41 17.50
CA ALA A 195 -6.76 9.56 17.96
C ALA A 195 -6.34 9.40 19.43
N ASN A 196 -7.20 8.75 20.23
CA ASN A 196 -6.92 8.44 21.62
C ASN A 196 -6.01 7.20 21.81
N LYS A 197 -5.92 6.33 20.80
CA LYS A 197 -5.09 5.10 20.72
C LYS A 197 -5.60 3.90 21.54
N ASP A 198 -6.88 3.88 21.92
CA ASP A 198 -7.53 2.74 22.58
C ASP A 198 -7.63 1.51 21.65
N GLY A 199 -7.72 1.71 20.33
CA GLY A 199 -7.81 0.62 19.34
C GLY A 199 -9.23 0.38 18.79
N LEU A 200 -10.15 1.29 19.06
CA LEU A 200 -11.45 1.49 18.42
C LEU A 200 -11.46 2.88 17.75
N VAL A 201 -12.55 3.24 17.07
CA VAL A 201 -12.76 4.62 16.55
C VAL A 201 -14.13 5.12 16.96
N GLN A 202 -14.18 6.17 17.78
CA GLN A 202 -15.43 6.77 18.26
C GLN A 202 -16.10 7.62 17.16
N LEU A 203 -17.36 8.03 17.35
CA LEU A 203 -18.11 8.76 16.32
C LEU A 203 -17.45 10.11 15.98
N GLU A 204 -17.05 10.84 17.01
CA GLU A 204 -16.43 12.16 16.93
C GLU A 204 -15.05 12.07 16.25
N GLU A 205 -14.28 11.04 16.58
CA GLU A 205 -13.02 10.68 15.96
C GLU A 205 -13.21 10.36 14.46
N PHE A 206 -14.13 9.47 14.12
CA PHE A 206 -14.44 9.09 12.74
C PHE A 206 -14.88 10.30 11.90
N VAL A 207 -15.79 11.13 12.41
CA VAL A 207 -16.28 12.32 11.70
C VAL A 207 -15.15 13.33 11.52
N SER A 208 -14.39 13.63 12.58
CA SER A 208 -13.25 14.58 12.52
C SER A 208 -12.20 14.14 11.50
N PHE A 209 -11.77 12.87 11.56
CA PHE A 209 -10.83 12.28 10.61
C PHE A 209 -11.38 12.31 9.17
N SER A 210 -12.59 11.81 8.95
CA SER A 210 -13.19 11.70 7.62
C SER A 210 -13.34 13.06 6.95
N LEU A 211 -13.76 14.10 7.68
CA LEU A 211 -13.85 15.46 7.14
C LEU A 211 -12.49 16.00 6.68
N SER A 212 -11.40 15.67 7.39
CA SER A 212 -10.04 16.07 6.98
C SER A 212 -9.61 15.40 5.67
N VAL A 213 -9.92 14.10 5.50
CA VAL A 213 -9.67 13.36 4.25
C VAL A 213 -10.51 13.94 3.11
N PHE A 214 -11.80 14.21 3.37
CA PHE A 214 -12.73 14.71 2.34
C PHE A 214 -12.40 16.14 1.91
N GLU A 215 -11.97 17.03 2.81
CA GLU A 215 -11.50 18.37 2.46
C GLU A 215 -10.24 18.30 1.55
N VAL A 216 -9.32 17.36 1.81
CA VAL A 216 -8.13 17.14 0.98
C VAL A 216 -8.45 16.53 -0.39
N VAL A 217 -9.38 15.58 -0.48
CA VAL A 217 -9.72 14.86 -1.72
C VAL A 217 -10.68 15.66 -2.62
N PHE A 218 -11.73 16.26 -2.04
CA PHE A 218 -12.75 16.96 -2.81
C PHE A 218 -12.49 18.46 -2.92
N GLY A 219 -11.75 19.06 -1.99
CA GLY A 219 -11.67 20.53 -1.88
C GLY A 219 -13.07 21.10 -1.72
N ARG A 220 -13.43 22.15 -2.46
CA ARG A 220 -14.77 22.77 -2.39
C ARG A 220 -15.89 21.97 -3.07
N ARG A 221 -15.65 20.72 -3.50
CA ARG A 221 -16.64 19.89 -4.23
C ARG A 221 -17.55 19.11 -3.27
N THR A 222 -18.28 19.84 -2.44
CA THR A 222 -19.20 19.31 -1.42
C THR A 222 -20.26 18.36 -2.00
N GLN A 223 -20.72 18.60 -3.22
CA GLN A 223 -21.70 17.73 -3.89
C GLN A 223 -21.11 16.36 -4.27
N ASP A 224 -19.85 16.30 -4.73
CA ASP A 224 -19.16 15.05 -5.05
C ASP A 224 -18.99 14.19 -3.79
N ALA A 225 -18.57 14.83 -2.68
CA ALA A 225 -18.47 14.23 -1.36
C ALA A 225 -19.80 13.62 -0.89
N LEU A 226 -20.91 14.36 -1.01
CA LEU A 226 -22.24 13.88 -0.65
C LEU A 226 -22.72 12.71 -1.52
N GLN A 227 -22.38 12.69 -2.81
CA GLN A 227 -22.70 11.55 -3.69
C GLN A 227 -21.94 10.29 -3.27
N VAL A 228 -20.66 10.42 -2.89
CA VAL A 228 -19.85 9.30 -2.40
C VAL A 228 -20.40 8.75 -1.08
N LEU A 229 -20.70 9.60 -0.10
CA LEU A 229 -21.28 9.17 1.18
C LEU A 229 -22.63 8.47 0.97
N LYS A 230 -23.51 9.02 0.13
CA LYS A 230 -24.81 8.42 -0.17
C LYS A 230 -24.72 7.08 -0.90
N LYS A 231 -23.75 6.90 -1.80
CA LYS A 231 -23.45 5.57 -2.39
C LYS A 231 -23.04 4.56 -1.33
N VAL A 232 -22.09 4.93 -0.47
CA VAL A 232 -21.58 4.09 0.61
C VAL A 232 -22.69 3.73 1.63
N CYS A 233 -23.58 4.65 1.99
CA CYS A 233 -24.78 4.36 2.79
C CYS A 233 -25.81 3.48 2.06
N SER A 234 -25.96 3.64 0.73
CA SER A 234 -26.95 2.88 -0.05
C SER A 234 -26.58 1.41 -0.27
N ARG A 235 -25.30 1.06 -0.08
CA ARG A 235 -24.85 -0.34 -0.02
C ARG A 235 -25.39 -0.97 1.26
N GLU A 236 -26.41 -1.80 1.06
CA GLU A 236 -27.16 -2.54 2.10
C GLU A 236 -26.29 -2.99 3.28
N LYS A 237 -26.75 -2.71 4.50
CA LYS A 237 -26.13 -3.17 5.75
C LYS A 237 -26.05 -4.69 5.74
N ARG A 238 -24.89 -5.24 5.37
CA ARG A 238 -24.69 -6.69 5.29
C ARG A 238 -25.02 -7.30 6.65
N PRO A 239 -26.04 -8.19 6.75
CA PRO A 239 -26.36 -8.83 8.02
C PRO A 239 -25.13 -9.60 8.48
N LEU A 240 -24.78 -9.45 9.76
CA LEU A 240 -23.47 -9.84 10.21
C LEU A 240 -23.32 -11.36 10.32
N SER A 241 -22.52 -11.87 9.40
CA SER A 241 -21.76 -13.10 9.52
C SER A 241 -21.21 -13.21 10.95
N PHE A 242 -21.61 -14.25 11.69
CA PHE A 242 -21.26 -14.43 13.09
C PHE A 242 -19.76 -14.29 13.36
N THR A 243 -19.41 -13.73 14.51
CA THR A 243 -18.04 -13.54 14.99
C THR A 243 -17.56 -14.73 15.81
N VAL A 244 -16.37 -15.23 15.51
CA VAL A 244 -15.66 -16.25 16.30
C VAL A 244 -14.57 -15.54 17.11
N LYS A 245 -14.47 -15.82 18.41
CA LYS A 245 -13.32 -15.38 19.22
C LYS A 245 -12.19 -16.40 19.09
N LEU A 246 -10.99 -15.92 18.73
CA LEU A 246 -9.78 -16.73 18.59
C LEU A 246 -8.64 -16.12 19.41
N PRO A 247 -8.01 -16.87 20.33
CA PRO A 247 -6.83 -16.38 21.04
C PRO A 247 -5.66 -16.20 20.06
N VAL A 248 -5.04 -15.02 20.12
CA VAL A 248 -3.86 -14.66 19.32
C VAL A 248 -2.62 -14.63 20.20
N PHE A 249 -1.53 -15.21 19.72
CA PHE A 249 -0.28 -15.36 20.44
C PHE A 249 0.88 -14.65 19.72
N LEU A 250 1.66 -13.90 20.49
CA LEU A 250 2.88 -13.23 20.05
C LEU A 250 4.12 -13.82 20.75
N PRO A 251 5.29 -13.86 20.09
CA PRO A 251 6.55 -14.16 20.77
C PRO A 251 6.85 -13.07 21.80
N HIS A 252 7.55 -13.43 22.88
CA HIS A 252 8.05 -12.43 23.82
C HIS A 252 9.05 -11.47 23.14
N PRO A 253 9.00 -10.16 23.46
CA PRO A 253 10.04 -9.22 23.05
C PRO A 253 11.41 -9.57 23.67
N PRO A 254 12.54 -9.26 22.99
CA PRO A 254 12.62 -8.68 21.64
C PRO A 254 12.20 -9.70 20.57
N TYR A 255 11.54 -9.22 19.52
CA TYR A 255 11.00 -10.07 18.44
C TYR A 255 12.12 -10.72 17.63
N THR A 256 12.60 -11.88 18.07
CA THR A 256 13.59 -12.68 17.34
C THR A 256 12.95 -13.35 16.12
N PHE A 257 13.64 -13.28 14.98
CA PHE A 257 13.21 -13.96 13.76
C PHE A 257 13.32 -15.48 13.92
N GLN A 258 12.32 -16.21 13.44
CA GLN A 258 12.30 -17.67 13.44
C GLN A 258 11.74 -18.19 12.11
N THR A 259 12.49 -19.09 11.45
CA THR A 259 12.14 -19.66 10.13
C THR A 259 10.71 -20.22 10.11
N PRO A 260 9.84 -19.81 9.15
CA PRO A 260 8.42 -20.14 9.18
C PRO A 260 8.10 -21.63 9.31
N SER A 261 8.81 -22.47 8.58
CA SER A 261 8.60 -23.93 8.47
C SER A 261 8.86 -24.74 9.75
N PHE A 262 9.58 -24.19 10.73
CA PHE A 262 10.02 -24.89 11.95
C PHE A 262 9.42 -24.32 13.23
N ALA A 263 8.19 -23.79 13.16
CA ALA A 263 7.46 -23.26 14.32
C ALA A 263 6.92 -24.36 15.27
N ARG A 264 7.81 -25.11 15.93
CA ARG A 264 7.41 -25.99 17.04
C ARG A 264 7.04 -25.17 18.27
N HIS A 265 6.00 -25.61 18.99
CA HIS A 265 5.48 -24.94 20.19
C HIS A 265 6.53 -24.79 21.32
N ALA A 266 7.52 -25.69 21.38
CA ALA A 266 8.55 -25.70 22.42
C ALA A 266 9.67 -24.67 22.22
N ASP A 267 9.95 -24.24 20.98
CA ASP A 267 11.16 -23.48 20.64
C ASP A 267 10.96 -21.94 20.73
N CYS A 268 9.80 -21.51 21.21
CA CYS A 268 9.37 -20.12 21.25
C CYS A 268 8.43 -19.89 22.43
N SER A 269 8.82 -19.04 23.40
CA SER A 269 7.88 -18.58 24.41
C SER A 269 6.89 -17.61 23.77
N PHE A 270 5.62 -18.02 23.77
CA PHE A 270 4.48 -17.26 23.27
C PHE A 270 3.61 -16.77 24.43
N TRP A 271 3.18 -15.51 24.37
CA TRP A 271 2.19 -14.94 25.28
C TRP A 271 0.89 -14.66 24.53
N HIS A 272 -0.24 -14.81 25.23
CA HIS A 272 -1.57 -14.43 24.71
C HIS A 272 -1.66 -12.91 24.66
N ALA A 273 -1.96 -12.37 23.49
CA ALA A 273 -1.88 -10.94 23.21
C ALA A 273 -3.25 -10.27 23.06
N ASP A 274 -4.22 -10.96 22.46
CA ASP A 274 -5.61 -10.50 22.28
C ASP A 274 -6.54 -11.69 21.94
N ASP A 275 -7.84 -11.52 22.13
CA ASP A 275 -8.88 -12.43 21.61
C ASP A 275 -9.53 -11.83 20.35
N LEU A 276 -9.05 -12.29 19.19
CA LEU A 276 -9.49 -11.82 17.88
C LEU A 276 -10.95 -12.17 17.62
N GLU A 277 -11.79 -11.14 17.52
CA GLU A 277 -13.17 -11.24 17.07
C GLU A 277 -13.22 -11.27 15.54
N LEU A 278 -13.09 -12.47 15.00
CA LEU A 278 -13.03 -12.77 13.57
C LEU A 278 -14.44 -12.93 12.99
N PRO A 279 -14.93 -12.01 12.12
CA PRO A 279 -16.22 -12.17 11.45
C PRO A 279 -16.14 -13.22 10.35
N SER A 280 -17.17 -14.03 10.17
CA SER A 280 -17.21 -15.07 9.11
C SER A 280 -17.26 -14.54 7.65
N SER A 281 -17.29 -13.22 7.47
CA SER A 281 -17.07 -12.53 6.19
C SER A 281 -15.59 -12.35 5.83
N ILE A 282 -14.65 -12.55 6.78
CA ILE A 282 -13.22 -12.60 6.52
C ILE A 282 -12.86 -14.02 6.07
N THR A 283 -12.65 -14.18 4.77
CA THR A 283 -12.41 -15.48 4.11
C THR A 283 -11.11 -15.52 3.31
N GLN A 284 -10.38 -14.41 3.20
CA GLN A 284 -9.12 -14.31 2.47
C GLN A 284 -7.95 -13.95 3.40
N LEU A 285 -6.75 -14.41 3.06
CA LEU A 285 -5.54 -14.11 3.85
C LEU A 285 -5.23 -12.60 3.98
N PRO A 286 -5.31 -11.76 2.92
CA PRO A 286 -5.01 -10.34 3.05
C PRO A 286 -5.88 -9.63 4.09
N ASP A 287 -7.16 -9.98 4.14
CA ASP A 287 -8.13 -9.49 5.13
C ASP A 287 -7.72 -9.87 6.56
N LEU A 288 -7.46 -11.16 6.79
CA LEU A 288 -7.06 -11.68 8.09
C LEU A 288 -5.78 -11.02 8.60
N LEU A 289 -4.78 -10.85 7.71
CA LEU A 289 -3.54 -10.15 8.04
C LEU A 289 -3.77 -8.65 8.29
N ALA A 290 -4.70 -8.00 7.60
CA ALA A 290 -5.05 -6.61 7.86
C ALA A 290 -5.75 -6.44 9.23
N LEU A 291 -6.72 -7.31 9.55
CA LEU A 291 -7.39 -7.29 10.86
C LEU A 291 -6.39 -7.55 12.00
N LEU A 292 -5.49 -8.53 11.83
CA LEU A 292 -4.41 -8.81 12.79
C LEU A 292 -3.48 -7.60 12.97
N ARG A 293 -3.14 -6.85 11.90
CA ARG A 293 -2.35 -5.60 12.03
C ARG A 293 -3.06 -4.54 12.85
N LEU A 294 -4.36 -4.36 12.63
CA LEU A 294 -5.16 -3.37 13.36
C LEU A 294 -5.30 -3.74 14.84
N LYS A 295 -5.82 -4.93 15.16
CA LYS A 295 -6.03 -5.40 16.55
C LYS A 295 -4.72 -5.43 17.35
N LEU A 296 -3.64 -5.97 16.79
CA LEU A 296 -2.34 -6.07 17.47
C LEU A 296 -1.52 -4.76 17.43
N LYS A 297 -2.08 -3.67 16.87
CA LYS A 297 -1.41 -2.36 16.67
C LYS A 297 -0.09 -2.47 15.89
N LEU A 298 0.01 -3.47 15.01
CA LEU A 298 1.12 -3.75 14.09
C LEU A 298 0.90 -3.07 12.72
N VAL A 299 0.28 -1.88 12.71
CA VAL A 299 0.05 -1.08 11.50
C VAL A 299 1.40 -0.68 10.89
N GLY A 300 1.56 -0.87 9.59
CA GLY A 300 2.86 -0.68 8.94
C GLY A 300 3.87 -1.81 9.17
N MET A 301 3.48 -2.96 9.77
CA MET A 301 4.34 -4.15 9.90
C MET A 301 3.93 -5.30 8.96
N SER A 302 4.92 -6.08 8.56
CA SER A 302 4.81 -7.39 7.90
C SER A 302 5.06 -8.48 8.94
N PHE A 303 4.36 -9.61 8.82
CA PHE A 303 4.54 -10.78 9.68
C PHE A 303 4.04 -12.06 8.99
N SER A 304 4.43 -13.21 9.52
CA SER A 304 3.88 -14.53 9.17
C SER A 304 2.85 -14.93 10.24
N ALA A 305 1.66 -15.37 9.81
CA ALA A 305 0.64 -15.91 10.71
C ALA A 305 0.55 -17.43 10.56
N PHE A 306 0.34 -18.14 11.66
CA PHE A 306 0.28 -19.60 11.75
C PHE A 306 -0.99 -20.04 12.45
N TRP A 307 -1.52 -21.18 12.02
CA TRP A 307 -2.73 -21.80 12.54
C TRP A 307 -2.38 -23.01 13.40
N GLN A 308 -2.90 -23.07 14.63
CA GLN A 308 -2.84 -24.30 15.41
C GLN A 308 -3.94 -25.27 14.97
N THR A 309 -3.54 -26.41 14.41
CA THR A 309 -4.46 -27.50 14.05
C THR A 309 -4.90 -28.28 15.29
N SER A 310 -6.18 -28.65 15.35
CA SER A 310 -6.74 -29.52 16.38
C SER A 310 -6.26 -30.98 16.21
N GLY A 311 -5.10 -31.30 16.80
CA GLY A 311 -4.50 -32.64 16.77
C GLY A 311 -3.82 -33.01 18.09
N PRO A 312 -3.44 -34.28 18.28
CA PRO A 312 -2.69 -34.74 19.46
C PRO A 312 -1.27 -34.14 19.50
N GLU A 313 -0.68 -33.89 18.33
CA GLU A 313 0.52 -33.07 18.17
C GLU A 313 0.10 -31.64 17.83
N LYS A 314 0.60 -30.65 18.57
CA LYS A 314 0.32 -29.22 18.32
C LYS A 314 1.21 -28.66 17.21
N SER A 315 0.93 -29.07 15.97
CA SER A 315 1.50 -28.45 14.76
C SER A 315 0.99 -27.01 14.56
N LEU A 316 1.87 -26.16 14.03
CA LEU A 316 1.56 -24.79 13.60
C LEU A 316 1.75 -24.67 12.09
N ASP A 317 0.65 -24.60 11.34
CA ASP A 317 0.67 -24.50 9.88
C ASP A 317 0.77 -23.04 9.44
N LEU A 318 1.70 -22.71 8.53
CA LEU A 318 1.80 -21.37 7.95
C LEU A 318 0.54 -21.04 7.14
N LEU A 319 -0.11 -19.90 7.43
CA LEU A 319 -1.24 -19.41 6.67
C LEU A 319 -0.77 -18.81 5.33
N SER A 320 -1.14 -19.49 4.24
CA SER A 320 -0.90 -19.10 2.84
C SER A 320 -2.23 -18.78 2.14
N SER A 321 -2.17 -18.15 0.96
CA SER A 321 -3.36 -17.90 0.14
C SER A 321 -4.09 -19.19 -0.30
N GLU A 322 -3.42 -20.34 -0.28
CA GLU A 322 -3.96 -21.63 -0.75
C GLU A 322 -4.64 -22.46 0.36
N ASN A 323 -4.23 -22.28 1.62
CA ASN A 323 -4.81 -22.97 2.77
C ASN A 323 -5.72 -22.08 3.63
N CYS A 324 -5.47 -20.77 3.71
CA CYS A 324 -6.16 -19.87 4.64
C CYS A 324 -7.69 -19.89 4.44
N SER A 325 -8.19 -19.75 3.21
CA SER A 325 -9.64 -19.81 2.96
C SER A 325 -10.26 -21.17 3.31
N LYS A 326 -9.53 -22.29 3.17
CA LYS A 326 -10.01 -23.63 3.56
C LYS A 326 -10.05 -23.76 5.08
N ILE A 327 -9.00 -23.31 5.76
CA ILE A 327 -8.89 -23.28 7.22
C ILE A 327 -10.01 -22.43 7.81
N LEU A 328 -10.18 -21.19 7.33
CA LEU A 328 -11.23 -20.26 7.77
C LEU A 328 -12.63 -20.84 7.55
N LEU A 329 -12.93 -21.37 6.36
CA LEU A 329 -14.22 -22.02 6.12
C LEU A 329 -14.42 -23.22 7.05
N SER A 330 -13.40 -24.06 7.28
CA SER A 330 -13.51 -25.20 8.20
C SER A 330 -13.72 -24.79 9.66
N LEU A 331 -13.11 -23.67 10.09
CA LEU A 331 -13.35 -23.06 11.39
C LEU A 331 -14.81 -22.59 11.51
N PHE A 332 -15.30 -21.82 10.54
CA PHE A 332 -16.66 -21.30 10.58
C PHE A 332 -17.70 -22.44 10.52
N ASP A 333 -17.45 -23.48 9.72
CA ASP A 333 -18.26 -24.71 9.69
C ASP A 333 -18.24 -25.46 11.02
N ALA A 334 -17.07 -25.57 11.67
CA ALA A 334 -16.95 -26.21 12.98
C ALA A 334 -17.68 -25.40 14.06
N MET A 335 -17.52 -24.09 14.05
CA MET A 335 -18.17 -23.16 14.99
C MET A 335 -19.69 -23.13 14.84
N ALA A 336 -20.21 -23.18 13.61
CA ALA A 336 -21.65 -23.26 13.36
C ALA A 336 -22.26 -24.61 13.79
N LYS A 337 -21.45 -25.67 13.94
CA LYS A 337 -21.86 -27.01 14.36
C LYS A 337 -21.58 -27.29 15.85
N ALA A 338 -20.73 -26.49 16.50
CA ALA A 338 -20.28 -26.69 17.87
C ALA A 338 -21.30 -26.15 18.89
N THR A 339 -22.16 -27.03 19.40
CA THR A 339 -23.09 -26.75 20.50
C THR A 339 -22.44 -26.74 21.89
N GLY A 340 -21.11 -26.53 21.98
CA GLY A 340 -20.34 -26.60 23.21
C GLY A 340 -18.93 -26.00 23.10
N PRO A 341 -18.14 -25.97 24.21
CA PRO A 341 -16.91 -25.18 24.35
C PRO A 341 -15.67 -25.77 23.63
N ALA A 342 -15.84 -26.28 22.41
CA ALA A 342 -14.75 -26.79 21.57
C ALA A 342 -13.81 -25.70 21.00
N THR A 343 -14.13 -24.43 21.22
CA THR A 343 -13.34 -23.24 20.81
C THR A 343 -11.88 -23.28 21.27
N LEU A 344 -11.60 -23.87 22.43
CA LEU A 344 -10.30 -23.85 23.10
C LEU A 344 -9.14 -24.56 22.35
N GLN A 345 -9.40 -25.16 21.18
CA GLN A 345 -8.38 -25.88 20.40
C GLN A 345 -7.76 -25.05 19.26
N TYR A 346 -8.40 -23.96 18.84
CA TYR A 346 -7.95 -23.11 17.72
C TYR A 346 -7.28 -21.83 18.23
N ALA A 347 -6.17 -21.47 17.61
CA ALA A 347 -5.37 -20.31 17.98
C ALA A 347 -4.54 -19.81 16.79
N ILE A 348 -4.29 -18.50 16.74
CA ILE A 348 -3.42 -17.87 15.75
C ILE A 348 -2.11 -17.48 16.41
N TYR A 349 -0.99 -17.86 15.82
CA TYR A 349 0.35 -17.48 16.27
C TYR A 349 0.95 -16.53 15.23
N VAL A 350 1.50 -15.39 15.63
CA VAL A 350 2.14 -14.44 14.70
C VAL A 350 3.64 -14.38 14.99
N LYS A 351 4.48 -14.58 13.95
CA LYS A 351 5.95 -14.47 14.03
C LYS A 351 6.52 -13.51 12.98
N ASN A 352 7.82 -13.25 13.05
CA ASN A 352 8.58 -12.53 12.03
C ASN A 352 8.05 -11.11 11.77
N ILE A 353 7.64 -10.44 12.85
CA ILE A 353 7.18 -9.06 12.85
C ILE A 353 8.36 -8.16 12.46
N ARG A 354 8.25 -7.50 11.31
CA ARG A 354 9.25 -6.60 10.73
C ARG A 354 8.56 -5.42 10.04
N PRO A 355 9.13 -4.21 10.00
CA PRO A 355 8.52 -3.08 9.28
C PRO A 355 8.19 -3.43 7.81
N LYS A 356 7.01 -2.99 7.33
CA LYS A 356 6.73 -2.94 5.88
C LYS A 356 7.74 -1.97 5.25
N PRO A 357 8.30 -2.27 4.07
CA PRO A 357 9.10 -1.30 3.33
C PRO A 357 8.18 -0.17 2.81
N VAL A 358 8.06 0.92 3.60
CA VAL A 358 7.04 1.98 3.40
C VAL A 358 7.19 2.70 2.06
N ARG A 359 8.43 2.93 1.61
CA ARG A 359 8.82 3.42 0.28
C ARG A 359 10.31 3.16 0.06
N LEU A 360 10.75 3.22 -1.21
CA LEU A 360 12.15 3.50 -1.52
C LEU A 360 12.44 4.95 -1.14
N HIS A 361 13.18 5.17 -0.06
CA HIS A 361 13.88 6.44 0.12
C HIS A 361 15.06 6.48 -0.86
N GLU A 362 15.22 7.59 -1.59
CA GLU A 362 16.53 7.93 -2.13
C GLU A 362 17.42 8.26 -0.93
N VAL A 363 18.26 7.30 -0.52
CA VAL A 363 19.24 7.54 0.54
C VAL A 363 20.25 8.53 0.01
N HIS A 364 20.31 9.73 0.59
CA HIS A 364 21.27 10.75 0.18
C HIS A 364 22.70 10.21 0.26
N HIS A 365 23.52 10.54 -0.74
CA HIS A 365 24.80 9.91 -1.06
C HIS A 365 25.90 9.90 0.04
N GLN A 366 25.65 10.47 1.23
CA GLN A 366 26.67 10.69 2.25
C GLN A 366 26.74 9.60 3.33
N GLU A 367 25.80 8.65 3.40
CA GLU A 367 25.69 7.71 4.54
C GLU A 367 25.90 6.21 4.24
N LEU A 368 26.29 5.76 3.02
CA LEU A 368 26.27 4.33 2.64
C LEU A 368 27.56 3.64 2.12
N GLN A 369 27.68 2.35 2.49
CA GLN A 369 28.82 1.38 2.44
C GLN A 369 28.24 -0.07 2.53
N VAL A 370 28.80 -1.27 2.20
CA VAL A 370 29.99 -1.90 1.56
C VAL A 370 30.34 -1.61 0.09
N ASN A 371 31.54 -1.97 -0.35
CA ASN A 371 31.78 -2.95 -1.40
C ASN A 371 30.74 -4.08 -1.37
N CYS A 372 30.19 -4.38 -2.53
CA CYS A 372 30.22 -5.74 -3.05
C CYS A 372 30.91 -5.64 -4.43
N LEU A 373 31.06 -6.76 -5.14
CA LEU A 373 31.51 -6.78 -6.54
C LEU A 373 33.01 -6.42 -6.76
N CYS A 374 33.91 -7.39 -6.53
CA CYS A 374 35.23 -7.34 -7.16
C CYS A 374 35.10 -7.56 -8.69
N PRO A 375 35.53 -6.63 -9.55
CA PRO A 375 35.48 -6.81 -10.99
C PRO A 375 36.58 -7.78 -11.43
N GLN A 376 36.24 -9.04 -11.70
CA GLN A 376 37.14 -9.94 -12.42
C GLN A 376 37.15 -9.53 -13.90
N ILE A 377 38.20 -8.80 -14.29
CA ILE A 377 38.55 -8.52 -15.68
C ILE A 377 39.05 -9.82 -16.30
N LEU A 378 38.16 -10.59 -16.92
CA LEU A 378 38.53 -11.72 -17.75
C LEU A 378 38.83 -11.21 -19.18
N PRO A 379 39.75 -11.84 -19.94
CA PRO A 379 40.16 -11.34 -21.26
C PRO A 379 39.06 -11.21 -22.34
N MET A 380 37.81 -11.58 -22.04
CA MET A 380 36.67 -11.46 -22.97
C MET A 380 35.36 -11.03 -22.29
N ALA A 381 35.35 -10.72 -20.98
CA ALA A 381 34.14 -10.37 -20.24
C ALA A 381 34.46 -9.66 -18.91
N MET A 382 33.59 -8.74 -18.49
CA MET A 382 33.64 -8.12 -17.16
C MET A 382 32.70 -8.87 -16.22
N ARG A 383 33.23 -9.65 -15.28
CA ARG A 383 32.41 -10.43 -14.34
C ARG A 383 32.17 -9.64 -13.05
N TRP A 384 30.89 -9.56 -12.68
CA TRP A 384 30.39 -8.94 -11.46
C TRP A 384 29.84 -10.05 -10.55
N CYS A 385 30.27 -10.10 -9.29
CA CYS A 385 29.81 -11.07 -8.30
C CYS A 385 29.14 -10.37 -7.11
N LEU A 386 27.88 -10.70 -6.84
CA LEU A 386 27.24 -10.37 -5.56
C LEU A 386 28.10 -10.98 -4.43
N ASP A 387 28.46 -10.14 -3.47
CA ASP A 387 29.03 -10.56 -2.20
C ASP A 387 27.88 -10.55 -1.20
N TRP A 388 27.59 -11.71 -0.62
CA TRP A 388 26.37 -11.92 0.16
C TRP A 388 26.55 -11.57 1.62
N GLU A 389 27.77 -11.67 2.17
CA GLU A 389 28.06 -11.34 3.58
C GLU A 389 27.92 -9.84 3.83
N SER A 390 28.37 -9.02 2.88
CA SER A 390 28.36 -7.55 2.99
C SER A 390 26.99 -6.90 2.71
N HIS A 391 26.07 -7.59 2.03
CA HIS A 391 24.68 -7.12 1.82
C HIS A 391 23.71 -7.49 2.95
N LEU A 392 24.00 -8.56 3.71
CA LEU A 392 23.03 -9.23 4.59
C LEU A 392 23.46 -9.32 6.07
N VAL A 393 24.68 -8.87 6.42
CA VAL A 393 25.19 -8.90 7.81
C VAL A 393 25.78 -7.55 8.26
N GLY A 394 25.68 -6.48 7.45
CA GLY A 394 25.93 -5.09 7.86
C GLY A 394 27.37 -4.67 8.20
N TYR A 395 28.34 -5.58 8.36
CA TYR A 395 29.70 -5.30 8.85
C TYR A 395 30.68 -4.63 7.87
N GLY A 396 30.16 -3.79 6.96
CA GLY A 396 30.90 -3.22 5.84
C GLY A 396 31.49 -1.81 6.00
N ARG A 397 32.66 -1.53 5.39
CA ARG A 397 33.35 -0.21 5.38
C ARG A 397 33.82 0.30 3.98
N GLY A 398 33.09 1.22 3.32
CA GLY A 398 33.37 1.85 2.00
C GLY A 398 32.26 1.64 0.92
N PRO A 399 32.06 2.46 -0.13
CA PRO A 399 30.89 2.36 -1.04
C PRO A 399 30.99 1.42 -2.27
N LEU A 400 29.86 0.80 -2.66
CA LEU A 400 29.68 -0.01 -3.87
C LEU A 400 29.66 0.85 -5.14
N ARG A 401 30.75 0.83 -5.92
CA ARG A 401 30.85 1.54 -7.22
C ARG A 401 30.48 0.65 -8.40
N LEU A 402 29.17 0.51 -8.65
CA LEU A 402 28.71 0.22 -10.00
C LEU A 402 29.05 1.40 -10.93
N PRO A 403 29.43 1.17 -12.20
CA PRO A 403 29.52 2.22 -13.20
C PRO A 403 28.16 2.91 -13.36
N TYR A 404 28.03 4.12 -12.79
CA TYR A 404 26.77 4.88 -12.76
C TYR A 404 26.24 5.28 -14.14
N ASN A 405 27.03 5.09 -15.20
CA ASN A 405 26.61 5.22 -16.59
C ASN A 405 27.29 4.11 -17.41
N PHE A 406 26.52 3.12 -17.85
CA PHE A 406 26.95 2.22 -18.93
C PHE A 406 26.45 2.78 -20.26
N THR A 407 27.34 3.11 -21.20
CA THR A 407 26.95 3.48 -22.57
C THR A 407 26.97 2.25 -23.48
N MET A 408 25.93 2.07 -24.29
CA MET A 408 25.82 1.00 -25.29
C MET A 408 25.07 1.41 -26.56
N GLY A 409 25.28 0.67 -27.64
CA GLY A 409 24.69 0.95 -28.94
C GLY A 409 23.30 0.35 -29.12
N ILE A 410 22.49 0.94 -30.00
CA ILE A 410 21.21 0.32 -30.40
C ILE A 410 21.50 -1.04 -31.04
N GLY A 411 20.93 -2.10 -30.47
CA GLY A 411 21.16 -3.50 -30.87
C GLY A 411 22.24 -4.24 -30.08
N ASP A 412 23.00 -3.56 -29.21
CA ASP A 412 23.81 -4.23 -28.19
C ASP A 412 22.90 -4.83 -27.10
N ALA A 413 23.44 -5.76 -26.32
CA ALA A 413 22.69 -6.48 -25.29
C ALA A 413 23.46 -6.52 -23.96
N LEU A 414 22.80 -6.09 -22.88
CA LEU A 414 23.28 -6.29 -21.52
C LEU A 414 22.87 -7.70 -21.09
N VAL A 415 23.88 -8.54 -20.82
CA VAL A 415 23.70 -9.94 -20.40
C VAL A 415 24.09 -10.07 -18.93
N LEU A 416 23.12 -10.40 -18.08
CA LEU A 416 23.30 -10.56 -16.65
C LEU A 416 23.13 -12.05 -16.31
N GLN A 417 24.22 -12.69 -15.87
CA GLN A 417 24.20 -14.09 -15.45
C GLN A 417 23.57 -14.19 -14.06
N LEU A 418 22.48 -14.96 -13.95
CA LEU A 418 21.74 -15.16 -12.72
C LEU A 418 22.12 -16.51 -12.08
N PRO A 419 21.89 -16.69 -10.77
CA PRO A 419 21.99 -17.99 -10.11
C PRO A 419 21.19 -19.08 -10.82
N THR A 420 21.69 -20.32 -10.75
CA THR A 420 21.08 -21.49 -11.38
C THR A 420 19.75 -21.85 -10.72
N GLU A 421 18.80 -22.42 -11.48
CA GLU A 421 17.46 -22.77 -10.98
C GLU A 421 17.45 -23.75 -9.79
N GLU A 422 18.54 -24.51 -9.61
CA GLU A 422 18.75 -25.39 -8.46
C GLU A 422 18.87 -24.64 -7.11
N SER A 423 19.06 -23.32 -7.11
CA SER A 423 19.01 -22.47 -5.92
C SER A 423 17.69 -21.70 -5.73
N GLY A 424 16.69 -21.93 -6.60
CA GLY A 424 15.34 -21.37 -6.49
C GLY A 424 15.25 -19.87 -6.24
N ILE A 425 16.14 -19.08 -6.86
CA ILE A 425 16.06 -17.62 -6.76
C ILE A 425 15.14 -17.11 -7.87
N SER A 426 13.93 -16.70 -7.47
CA SER A 426 13.02 -15.95 -8.34
C SER A 426 13.53 -14.53 -8.52
N TRP A 427 13.15 -13.88 -9.62
CA TRP A 427 13.60 -12.53 -9.90
C TRP A 427 12.56 -11.72 -10.66
N LYS A 428 12.59 -10.40 -10.47
CA LYS A 428 11.76 -9.41 -11.15
C LYS A 428 12.65 -8.27 -11.62
N VAL A 429 12.40 -7.74 -12.81
CA VAL A 429 13.14 -6.59 -13.35
C VAL A 429 12.19 -5.41 -13.40
N PHE A 430 12.56 -4.32 -12.73
CA PHE A 430 11.82 -3.07 -12.72
C PHE A 430 12.64 -2.06 -13.53
N MET A 431 12.05 -1.46 -14.56
CA MET A 431 12.71 -0.55 -15.50
C MET A 431 11.82 0.65 -15.80
N THR A 432 12.41 1.79 -16.16
CA THR A 432 11.64 2.95 -16.62
C THR A 432 10.93 2.67 -17.96
N GLU A 433 9.76 3.26 -18.16
CA GLU A 433 8.85 2.90 -19.27
C GLU A 433 9.26 3.45 -20.65
N ASP A 434 10.44 4.09 -20.74
CA ASP A 434 10.92 4.83 -21.92
C ASP A 434 11.15 3.99 -23.19
N GLY A 435 11.11 2.66 -23.07
CA GLY A 435 11.36 1.69 -24.15
C GLY A 435 12.82 1.64 -24.63
N VAL A 436 13.75 2.18 -23.84
CA VAL A 436 15.19 2.26 -24.15
C VAL A 436 15.84 0.88 -24.16
N LEU A 437 15.57 0.08 -23.12
CA LEU A 437 15.85 -1.36 -23.09
C LEU A 437 14.58 -2.15 -23.41
N GLY A 438 14.74 -3.25 -24.14
CA GLY A 438 13.68 -4.21 -24.39
C GLY A 438 13.29 -5.02 -23.16
N LYS A 439 12.10 -5.63 -23.19
CA LYS A 439 11.61 -6.53 -22.13
C LYS A 439 12.66 -7.62 -21.84
N PRO A 440 12.87 -8.00 -20.56
CA PRO A 440 13.92 -8.95 -20.21
C PRO A 440 13.65 -10.33 -20.80
N CYS A 441 14.61 -10.88 -21.53
CA CYS A 441 14.53 -12.23 -22.08
C CYS A 441 15.38 -13.19 -21.23
N LEU A 442 14.79 -14.29 -20.76
CA LEU A 442 15.53 -15.37 -20.09
C LEU A 442 16.06 -16.36 -21.12
N GLU A 443 17.38 -16.48 -21.22
CA GLU A 443 18.07 -17.53 -21.97
C GLU A 443 18.53 -18.64 -21.01
N GLN A 444 18.25 -19.90 -21.36
CA GLN A 444 18.81 -21.08 -20.70
C GLN A 444 19.95 -21.63 -21.56
N VAL A 445 21.21 -21.36 -21.17
CA VAL A 445 22.37 -21.83 -21.91
C VAL A 445 22.76 -23.22 -21.43
N GLN A 446 22.54 -24.23 -22.27
CA GLN A 446 23.05 -25.57 -22.01
C GLN A 446 24.58 -25.58 -22.16
N VAL A 447 25.30 -25.61 -21.04
CA VAL A 447 26.77 -25.62 -21.04
C VAL A 447 27.28 -26.99 -21.50
N VAL A 448 27.43 -27.15 -22.82
CA VAL A 448 28.04 -28.32 -23.43
C VAL A 448 29.51 -28.37 -23.01
N LYS A 449 29.80 -29.06 -21.90
CA LYS A 449 31.17 -29.34 -21.43
C LYS A 449 31.95 -29.99 -22.55
N GLY A 450 32.82 -29.21 -23.21
CA GLY A 450 33.51 -29.62 -24.42
C GLY A 450 34.31 -30.89 -24.17
N LYS A 451 33.98 -31.97 -24.88
CA LYS A 451 34.81 -33.17 -24.91
C LYS A 451 36.23 -32.74 -25.32
N LYS A 452 37.22 -32.95 -24.45
CA LYS A 452 38.63 -32.71 -24.77
C LYS A 452 38.99 -33.51 -26.03
N ARG A 453 39.02 -32.83 -27.19
CA ARG A 453 39.52 -33.41 -28.43
C ARG A 453 41.02 -33.66 -28.24
N LYS A 454 41.40 -34.89 -27.90
CA LYS A 454 42.72 -35.39 -28.26
C LYS A 454 42.86 -35.17 -29.77
N GLN A 455 43.90 -34.45 -30.19
CA GLN A 455 44.24 -34.36 -31.60
C GLN A 455 44.69 -35.75 -32.05
N VAL A 456 43.86 -36.42 -32.84
CA VAL A 456 44.29 -37.52 -33.68
C VAL A 456 44.53 -36.92 -35.06
N ILE A 457 45.80 -36.90 -35.47
CA ILE A 457 46.20 -36.46 -36.80
C ILE A 457 45.88 -37.60 -37.76
N GLN A 458 44.83 -37.45 -38.59
CA GLN A 458 44.65 -38.03 -39.93
C GLN A 458 43.20 -37.82 -40.41
N SER A 459 43.03 -37.15 -41.56
CA SER A 459 41.91 -37.24 -42.54
C SER A 459 41.59 -35.91 -43.27
N ILE A 460 42.57 -35.34 -43.97
CA ILE A 460 42.32 -34.54 -45.19
C ILE A 460 43.32 -34.98 -46.25
N ALA A 461 42.86 -35.81 -47.19
CA ALA A 461 43.40 -36.03 -48.53
C ALA A 461 42.67 -37.25 -49.13
N ALA A 462 41.75 -37.00 -50.06
CA ALA A 462 41.19 -38.05 -50.90
C ALA A 462 40.96 -37.44 -52.29
N GLU A 463 41.96 -37.53 -53.16
CA GLU A 463 41.75 -37.42 -54.61
C GLU A 463 42.97 -37.95 -55.40
N MET A 464 42.66 -38.43 -56.62
CA MET A 464 43.55 -38.87 -57.71
C MET A 464 44.16 -40.30 -57.69
N ALA A 465 43.65 -41.11 -58.65
CA ALA A 465 44.32 -42.18 -59.41
C ALA A 465 44.75 -43.50 -58.69
N VAL A 466 44.86 -44.67 -59.34
CA VAL A 466 44.32 -45.24 -60.61
C VAL A 466 44.43 -46.77 -60.50
N GLU A 467 43.45 -47.53 -61.02
CA GLU A 467 43.46 -48.99 -61.37
C GLU A 467 43.97 -50.06 -60.34
N GLY A 468 43.65 -51.34 -60.60
CA GLY A 468 44.44 -52.48 -60.07
C GLY A 468 43.74 -53.52 -59.17
N GLU A 469 43.31 -54.62 -59.79
CA GLU A 469 43.26 -56.00 -59.23
C GLU A 469 42.43 -56.32 -57.97
N ALA A 470 42.45 -57.58 -57.51
CA ALA A 470 41.38 -58.18 -56.71
C ALA A 470 41.79 -59.33 -55.76
N LYS A 471 40.97 -59.51 -54.69
CA LYS A 471 40.99 -60.58 -53.65
C LYS A 471 42.15 -60.48 -52.63
N PRO A 472 42.10 -61.19 -51.48
CA PRO A 472 40.99 -61.92 -50.85
C PRO A 472 40.55 -61.36 -49.47
N LYS A 473 39.48 -61.93 -48.88
CA LYS A 473 39.03 -61.63 -47.50
C LYS A 473 39.87 -62.39 -46.45
N PRO A 474 40.34 -61.73 -45.37
CA PRO A 474 40.65 -62.38 -44.09
C PRO A 474 39.37 -62.69 -43.29
N PRO A 475 39.43 -63.57 -42.26
CA PRO A 475 38.25 -64.11 -41.58
C PRO A 475 37.64 -63.19 -40.51
N LYS A 476 36.37 -63.46 -40.16
CA LYS A 476 35.68 -62.83 -39.02
C LYS A 476 36.27 -63.31 -37.70
N ALA A 477 36.90 -62.42 -36.94
CA ALA A 477 37.17 -62.65 -35.52
C ALA A 477 35.85 -62.72 -34.71
N ALA A 478 35.88 -63.39 -33.55
CA ALA A 478 34.69 -63.71 -32.78
C ALA A 478 33.99 -62.50 -32.16
N LYS A 479 32.67 -62.59 -31.99
CA LYS A 479 31.90 -61.63 -31.16
C LYS A 479 32.26 -61.85 -29.68
N PRO A 480 32.74 -60.83 -28.93
CA PRO A 480 32.71 -60.91 -27.47
C PRO A 480 31.26 -61.01 -26.99
N ALA A 481 31.04 -61.74 -25.90
CA ALA A 481 29.69 -62.04 -25.41
C ALA A 481 28.94 -60.79 -24.95
N LYS A 482 27.60 -60.83 -25.04
CA LYS A 482 26.72 -59.80 -24.46
C LYS A 482 26.87 -59.80 -22.93
N GLN A 483 27.72 -58.95 -22.36
CA GLN A 483 27.44 -58.44 -21.02
C GLN A 483 26.19 -57.56 -21.10
N ARG A 484 25.09 -58.07 -20.54
CA ARG A 484 23.82 -57.37 -20.40
C ARG A 484 24.07 -56.19 -19.44
N PRO A 485 24.01 -54.92 -19.87
CA PRO A 485 24.21 -53.81 -18.96
C PRO A 485 23.13 -53.89 -17.88
N GLN A 486 23.55 -53.93 -16.61
CA GLN A 486 22.61 -53.85 -15.50
C GLN A 486 21.86 -52.52 -15.60
N SER A 487 20.53 -52.57 -15.57
CA SER A 487 19.67 -51.39 -15.61
C SER A 487 19.63 -50.68 -14.26
N GLY A 488 20.81 -50.39 -13.70
CA GLY A 488 20.95 -49.40 -12.65
C GLY A 488 20.54 -48.05 -13.23
N ALA A 489 19.45 -47.48 -12.75
CA ALA A 489 18.96 -46.17 -13.15
C ALA A 489 19.88 -45.08 -12.57
N VAL A 490 21.09 -44.96 -13.13
CA VAL A 490 21.98 -43.83 -12.88
C VAL A 490 21.23 -42.58 -13.30
N ARG A 491 20.71 -41.84 -12.31
CA ARG A 491 20.16 -40.49 -12.52
C ARG A 491 21.23 -39.71 -13.28
N ALA A 492 20.96 -39.43 -14.56
CA ALA A 492 21.82 -38.56 -15.34
C ALA A 492 21.86 -37.22 -14.62
N ALA A 493 23.01 -36.87 -14.04
CA ALA A 493 23.19 -35.63 -13.33
C ALA A 493 22.76 -34.49 -14.27
N ARG A 494 21.69 -33.77 -13.90
CA ARG A 494 21.20 -32.66 -14.70
C ARG A 494 22.36 -31.69 -14.86
N MET A 495 22.71 -31.38 -16.12
CA MET A 495 23.76 -30.39 -16.35
C MET A 495 23.20 -29.04 -15.92
N ALA A 496 23.87 -28.38 -14.99
CA ALA A 496 23.51 -27.04 -14.56
C ALA A 496 23.38 -26.11 -15.78
N PHE A 497 22.20 -25.51 -15.93
CA PHE A 497 21.90 -24.56 -16.99
C PHE A 497 22.24 -23.15 -16.50
N ASP A 498 23.14 -22.47 -17.20
CA ASP A 498 23.39 -21.04 -16.96
C ASP A 498 22.13 -20.26 -17.32
N ARG A 499 21.54 -19.59 -16.34
CA ARG A 499 20.45 -18.62 -16.58
C ARG A 499 21.03 -17.26 -16.90
N ARG A 500 20.61 -16.69 -18.03
CA ARG A 500 21.05 -15.37 -18.48
C ARG A 500 19.84 -14.49 -18.76
N LEU A 501 19.79 -13.36 -18.07
CA LEU A 501 18.87 -12.30 -18.34
C LEU A 501 19.46 -11.40 -19.43
N VAL A 502 18.76 -11.25 -20.55
CA VAL A 502 19.22 -10.44 -21.67
C VAL A 502 18.30 -9.24 -21.87
N LEU A 503 18.89 -8.04 -21.85
CA LEU A 503 18.24 -6.75 -22.04
C LEU A 503 18.86 -6.11 -23.30
N VAL A 504 18.13 -6.07 -24.40
CA VAL A 504 18.61 -5.52 -25.69
C VAL A 504 18.31 -4.02 -25.75
N ALA A 505 19.27 -3.19 -26.13
CA ALA A 505 19.08 -1.77 -26.39
C ALA A 505 18.24 -1.55 -27.66
N GLN A 506 17.05 -0.95 -27.53
CA GLN A 506 16.09 -0.80 -28.64
C GLN A 506 15.99 0.63 -29.18
N LYS A 507 16.23 1.65 -28.34
CA LYS A 507 15.98 3.06 -28.65
C LYS A 507 16.98 3.94 -27.88
N GLU A 508 17.37 5.07 -28.48
CA GLU A 508 18.21 6.07 -27.80
C GLU A 508 17.53 6.65 -26.56
N GLY A 509 18.30 6.91 -25.51
CA GLY A 509 17.83 7.49 -24.26
C GLY A 509 18.48 6.88 -23.02
N LEU A 510 17.98 7.27 -21.85
CA LEU A 510 18.42 6.76 -20.56
C LEU A 510 17.43 5.70 -20.06
N CYS A 511 17.92 4.53 -19.65
CA CYS A 511 17.13 3.56 -18.88
C CYS A 511 17.67 3.48 -17.47
N LYS A 512 16.79 3.63 -16.47
CA LYS A 512 17.08 3.23 -15.09
C LYS A 512 16.35 1.91 -14.81
N PHE A 513 17.04 0.93 -14.25
CA PHE A 513 16.42 -0.34 -13.87
C PHE A 513 17.06 -0.96 -12.62
N PHE A 514 16.35 -1.84 -11.94
CA PHE A 514 16.89 -2.70 -10.90
C PHE A 514 16.32 -4.12 -10.99
N ILE A 515 17.04 -5.08 -10.43
CA ILE A 515 16.60 -6.47 -10.35
C ILE A 515 16.34 -6.79 -8.89
N GLU A 516 15.12 -7.21 -8.58
CA GLU A 516 14.77 -7.82 -7.30
C GLU A 516 14.95 -9.34 -7.43
N MET A 517 15.59 -9.96 -6.44
CA MET A 517 15.89 -11.38 -6.39
C MET A 517 15.31 -11.96 -5.09
N SER A 518 14.21 -12.68 -5.17
CA SER A 518 13.53 -13.29 -4.02
C SER A 518 13.76 -14.78 -3.96
N TRP A 519 14.24 -15.26 -2.82
CA TRP A 519 14.31 -16.67 -2.45
C TRP A 519 13.39 -17.02 -1.28
N GLU A 520 12.34 -16.21 -1.04
CA GLU A 520 11.30 -16.43 -0.01
C GLU A 520 10.69 -17.85 -0.07
N HIS A 521 10.63 -18.44 -1.27
CA HIS A 521 10.11 -19.79 -1.52
C HIS A 521 11.18 -20.91 -1.48
N GLN A 522 12.43 -20.59 -1.14
CA GLN A 522 13.52 -21.54 -0.87
C GLN A 522 14.37 -21.19 0.37
N GLU A 523 13.88 -20.30 1.25
CA GLU A 523 14.46 -20.09 2.60
C GLU A 523 14.72 -21.44 3.30
N ASP A 524 13.74 -22.34 3.25
CA ASP A 524 13.81 -23.68 3.83
C ASP A 524 15.01 -24.51 3.35
N VAL A 525 15.42 -24.38 2.09
CA VAL A 525 16.52 -25.16 1.48
C VAL A 525 17.86 -24.46 1.70
N LEU A 526 17.90 -23.15 1.53
CA LEU A 526 19.13 -22.34 1.66
C LEU A 526 19.61 -22.27 3.12
N CYS A 527 18.69 -22.21 4.09
CA CYS A 527 19.01 -22.25 5.52
C CYS A 527 19.51 -23.63 6.00
N GLN A 528 19.30 -24.71 5.24
CA GLN A 528 19.80 -26.05 5.59
C GLN A 528 21.23 -26.33 5.10
N GLY A 529 21.81 -25.47 4.24
CA GLY A 529 23.00 -25.82 3.46
C GLY A 529 24.14 -24.80 3.48
N THR A 530 25.05 -24.90 4.46
CA THR A 530 26.41 -24.28 4.49
C THR A 530 26.54 -22.75 4.34
N LEU A 531 25.46 -22.00 4.09
CA LEU A 531 25.48 -20.54 4.08
C LEU A 531 25.40 -20.01 5.51
N ASN A 532 26.53 -19.54 6.05
CA ASN A 532 26.63 -19.00 7.39
C ASN A 532 25.87 -17.66 7.52
N LEU A 533 24.61 -17.74 7.96
CA LEU A 533 23.79 -16.65 8.50
C LEU A 533 23.17 -15.55 7.58
N PRO A 534 23.27 -15.49 6.22
CA PRO A 534 22.78 -14.29 5.50
C PRO A 534 21.26 -14.35 5.22
N ALA A 535 20.65 -15.52 5.33
CA ALA A 535 19.27 -15.76 4.87
C ALA A 535 18.18 -15.35 5.87
N SER A 536 18.54 -15.03 7.12
CA SER A 536 17.58 -14.71 8.20
C SER A 536 17.10 -13.27 8.25
N GLU A 537 17.82 -12.32 7.63
CA GLU A 537 17.50 -10.88 7.75
C GLU A 537 16.78 -10.32 6.53
N ALA A 538 17.12 -10.76 5.32
CA ALA A 538 16.35 -10.46 4.11
C ALA A 538 16.40 -11.62 3.10
N SER A 539 15.23 -12.14 2.72
CA SER A 539 15.07 -13.13 1.65
C SER A 539 14.80 -12.53 0.26
N VAL A 540 14.98 -11.21 0.15
CA VAL A 540 14.82 -10.42 -1.08
C VAL A 540 16.02 -9.48 -1.25
N GLY A 541 16.96 -9.86 -2.11
CA GLY A 541 18.07 -9.00 -2.54
C GLY A 541 17.65 -8.04 -3.66
N ARG A 542 18.32 -6.89 -3.78
CA ARG A 542 18.12 -5.95 -4.88
C ARG A 542 19.46 -5.54 -5.50
N LEU A 543 19.54 -5.61 -6.83
CA LEU A 543 20.70 -5.22 -7.63
C LEU A 543 20.33 -4.01 -8.48
N GLY A 544 20.80 -2.83 -8.07
CA GLY A 544 20.55 -1.54 -8.72
C GLY A 544 20.42 -0.39 -7.71
N PRO A 545 19.99 0.81 -8.15
CA PRO A 545 19.62 1.15 -9.53
C PRO A 545 20.83 1.13 -10.48
N LEU A 546 20.68 0.42 -11.60
CA LEU A 546 21.57 0.49 -12.75
C LEU A 546 21.06 1.57 -13.71
N GLN A 547 21.97 2.34 -14.29
CA GLN A 547 21.67 3.39 -15.26
C GLN A 547 22.46 3.15 -16.55
N VAL A 548 21.72 3.10 -17.66
CA VAL A 548 22.23 2.76 -19.00
C VAL A 548 21.89 3.89 -19.97
N SER A 549 22.91 4.45 -20.61
CA SER A 549 22.77 5.34 -21.76
C SER A 549 22.77 4.50 -23.04
N VAL A 550 21.74 4.62 -23.87
CA VAL A 550 21.71 4.05 -25.21
C VAL A 550 21.92 5.16 -26.21
N GLU A 551 22.97 5.04 -27.02
CA GLU A 551 23.41 6.06 -27.98
C GLU A 551 23.61 5.41 -29.36
N ARG A 552 22.99 5.96 -30.42
CA ARG A 552 23.13 5.43 -31.80
C ARG A 552 24.59 5.34 -32.28
N ASN A 553 25.44 6.22 -31.77
CA ASN A 553 26.84 6.37 -32.16
C ASN A 553 27.82 5.97 -31.05
N SER A 554 27.39 5.21 -30.04
CA SER A 554 28.29 4.71 -28.98
C SER A 554 29.55 4.07 -29.59
N PRO A 555 30.76 4.31 -29.05
CA PRO A 555 31.95 3.64 -29.54
C PRO A 555 31.77 2.13 -29.40
N LYS A 556 31.80 1.42 -30.54
CA LYS A 556 31.67 -0.04 -30.59
C LYS A 556 32.62 -0.68 -29.59
N LEU A 557 32.08 -1.39 -28.60
CA LEU A 557 32.83 -2.03 -27.52
C LEU A 557 34.09 -2.73 -28.08
N PRO A 558 35.30 -2.29 -27.70
CA PRO A 558 36.53 -2.82 -28.26
C PRO A 558 36.65 -4.34 -28.14
N GLU A 559 37.31 -4.92 -29.13
CA GLU A 559 37.76 -6.33 -29.21
C GLU A 559 36.69 -7.44 -29.30
N LEU A 560 35.51 -7.29 -28.69
CA LEU A 560 34.46 -8.32 -28.67
C LEU A 560 33.97 -8.76 -30.06
N GLN A 561 34.04 -7.88 -31.07
CA GLN A 561 33.54 -8.16 -32.44
C GLN A 561 34.39 -9.18 -33.25
N LYS A 562 35.51 -9.70 -32.71
CA LYS A 562 36.33 -10.73 -33.38
C LYS A 562 35.99 -12.18 -32.98
N ALA A 563 35.07 -12.39 -32.03
CA ALA A 563 34.69 -13.73 -31.58
C ALA A 563 33.81 -14.47 -32.61
N LYS A 564 34.29 -15.60 -33.14
CA LYS A 564 33.48 -16.52 -33.99
C LYS A 564 32.32 -17.09 -33.17
N GLY A 565 31.10 -16.66 -33.48
CA GLY A 565 29.87 -17.14 -32.83
C GLY A 565 28.85 -16.05 -32.49
N MET A 566 29.23 -14.77 -32.60
CA MET A 566 28.32 -13.64 -32.32
C MET A 566 27.05 -13.69 -33.19
N ALA A 567 25.89 -13.59 -32.54
CA ALA A 567 24.58 -13.56 -33.18
C ALA A 567 23.81 -12.30 -32.77
N TRP A 568 22.89 -11.87 -33.64
CA TRP A 568 22.12 -10.64 -33.57
C TRP A 568 20.66 -10.97 -33.28
N TRP A 569 20.03 -10.26 -32.35
CA TRP A 569 18.60 -10.43 -32.09
C TRP A 569 17.79 -9.77 -33.22
N ILE A 570 16.93 -10.54 -33.90
CA ILE A 570 16.12 -10.05 -35.04
C ILE A 570 14.66 -9.75 -34.66
N GLY A 571 14.38 -9.59 -33.37
CA GLY A 571 13.03 -9.38 -32.81
C GLY A 571 12.33 -10.69 -32.41
N THR A 572 12.66 -11.82 -33.03
CA THR A 572 12.03 -13.13 -32.76
C THR A 572 13.01 -14.29 -32.49
N ARG A 573 14.29 -14.13 -32.86
CA ARG A 573 15.37 -15.12 -32.62
C ARG A 573 16.74 -14.48 -32.75
N TRP A 574 17.77 -15.20 -32.32
CA TRP A 574 19.16 -14.90 -32.65
C TRP A 574 19.50 -15.32 -34.09
N SER A 575 20.32 -14.52 -34.78
CA SER A 575 20.72 -14.72 -36.19
C SER A 575 22.21 -14.42 -36.36
N PRO A 576 23.00 -15.26 -37.06
CA PRO A 576 24.40 -14.95 -37.37
C PRO A 576 24.57 -13.78 -38.37
N LYS A 577 23.47 -13.22 -38.89
CA LYS A 577 23.44 -12.05 -39.78
C LYS A 577 22.65 -10.92 -39.12
N PRO A 578 23.20 -9.68 -39.04
CA PRO A 578 22.46 -8.53 -38.51
C PRO A 578 21.27 -8.19 -39.42
N VAL A 579 20.22 -7.61 -38.84
CA VAL A 579 19.11 -7.07 -39.63
C VAL A 579 19.61 -5.88 -40.43
N LYS A 580 19.75 -6.03 -41.75
CA LYS A 580 19.86 -4.88 -42.64
C LYS A 580 18.54 -4.11 -42.55
N ALA A 581 18.55 -2.97 -41.88
CA ALA A 581 17.39 -2.10 -41.78
C ALA A 581 16.91 -1.76 -43.19
N LYS A 582 15.70 -2.20 -43.57
CA LYS A 582 15.09 -1.77 -44.83
C LYS A 582 14.90 -0.27 -44.72
N GLY A 583 15.62 0.49 -45.57
CA GLY A 583 15.48 1.93 -45.64
C GLY A 583 14.01 2.28 -45.87
N ARG A 584 13.39 2.97 -44.90
CA ARG A 584 12.03 3.47 -45.05
C ARG A 584 12.03 4.41 -46.27
N PRO A 585 11.19 4.20 -47.29
CA PRO A 585 11.22 5.05 -48.47
C PRO A 585 10.95 6.50 -48.03
N ARG A 586 11.77 7.45 -48.52
CA ARG A 586 11.48 8.87 -48.36
C ARG A 586 10.17 9.16 -49.06
N SER A 587 9.14 9.55 -48.30
CA SER A 587 7.95 10.19 -48.86
C SER A 587 8.39 11.46 -49.58
N ALA A 588 8.08 11.56 -50.87
CA ALA A 588 8.52 12.65 -51.73
C ALA A 588 7.36 13.62 -51.96
N ARG A 589 7.48 14.80 -51.32
CA ARG A 589 6.45 15.86 -51.19
C ARG A 589 5.29 15.49 -50.29
#